data_AF-A0A5A9Z8F6-F1
#
_entry.id   AF-A0A5A9Z8F6-F1
#
_cell.length_a   1.000
_cell.length_b   1.000
_cell.length_c   1.000
_cell.angle_alpha   90.00
_cell.angle_beta   90.00
_cell.angle_gamma   90.00
#
_symmetry.space_group_name_H-M   'P 1'
#
loop_
_entity.id
_entity.type
_entity.pdbx_description
1 polymer ?
#
loop_
_entity_poly.entity_id
_entity_poly.type
_entity_poly.pdbx_seq_one_letter_code
_entity_poly.pdbx_strand_id
1 'polypeptide(L)' 'LPQAAQPPQDLHDVLLRRLRELGELHRDGVLTDEEFATTKAAVLRDF' A
#
# COMPACT_ATOMS: atom_id res chain seq x y z
N LEU A 1 -7.40 26.13 7.88
CA LEU A 1 -7.38 25.17 9.00
C LEU A 1 -6.19 24.24 8.78
N PRO A 2 -5.20 24.17 9.69
CA PRO A 2 -4.08 23.25 9.51
C PRO A 2 -4.58 21.83 9.75
N GLN A 3 -4.31 20.93 8.81
CA GLN A 3 -4.65 19.51 8.94
C GLN A 3 -3.79 18.93 10.07
N ALA A 4 -4.41 18.70 11.23
CA ALA A 4 -3.79 17.97 12.32
C ALA A 4 -3.51 16.55 11.82
N ALA A 5 -2.24 16.16 11.79
CA ALA A 5 -1.83 14.78 11.57
C ALA A 5 -2.57 13.90 12.60
N GLN A 6 -3.50 13.05 12.15
CA GLN A 6 -4.22 12.17 13.05
C GLN A 6 -3.33 10.97 13.43
N PRO A 7 -3.56 10.35 14.60
CA PRO A 7 -2.66 9.36 15.20
C PRO A 7 -2.75 7.99 14.45
N PRO A 8 -2.01 6.94 14.86
CA PRO A 8 -1.62 5.74 14.06
C PRO A 8 -2.70 4.97 13.26
N GLN A 9 -3.98 5.26 13.46
CA GLN A 9 -5.09 4.76 12.65
C GLN A 9 -4.91 5.13 11.17
N ASP A 10 -4.45 6.35 10.88
CA ASP A 10 -4.17 6.83 9.52
C ASP A 10 -3.09 5.98 8.83
N LEU A 11 -2.08 5.51 9.59
CA LEU A 11 -0.99 4.71 9.04
C LEU A 11 -1.52 3.36 8.54
N HIS A 12 -2.41 2.73 9.31
CA HIS A 12 -3.03 1.48 8.92
C HIS A 12 -3.95 1.64 7.70
N ASP A 13 -4.74 2.71 7.66
CA ASP A 13 -5.62 2.99 6.52
C ASP A 13 -4.83 3.29 5.24
N VAL A 14 -3.71 4.00 5.37
CA VAL A 14 -2.78 4.24 4.25
C VAL A 14 -2.16 2.93 3.77
N LEU A 15 -1.76 2.03 4.67
CA LEU A 15 -1.24 0.71 4.31
C LEU A 15 -2.30 -0.10 3.55
N LEU A 16 -3.52 -0.19 4.07
CA LEU A 16 -4.62 -0.93 3.42
C LEU A 16 -4.96 -0.36 2.04
N ARG A 17 -4.93 0.97 1.88
CA ARG A 17 -5.14 1.61 0.58
C ARG A 17 -4.04 1.24 -0.41
N ARG A 18 -2.77 1.33 -0.01
CA ARG A 18 -1.62 0.95 -0.86
C ARG A 18 -1.65 -0.51 -1.25
N LEU A 19 -1.96 -1.42 -0.31
CA LEU A 19 -2.07 -2.84 -0.60
C LEU A 19 -3.22 -3.16 -1.57
N ARG A 20 -4.33 -2.43 -1.48
CA ARG A 20 -5.44 -2.56 -2.43
C ARG A 20 -5.02 -2.12 -3.83
N GLU A 21 -4.43 -0.93 -3.96
CA GLU A 21 -3.95 -0.41 -5.24
C GLU A 21 -2.94 -1.37 -5.89
N LEU A 22 -2.01 -1.91 -5.11
CA LEU A 22 -1.04 -2.89 -5.60
C LEU A 22 -1.71 -4.18 -6.11
N GLY A 23 -2.76 -4.64 -5.42
CA GLY A 23 -3.55 -5.78 -5.84
C GLY A 23 -4.34 -5.54 -7.13
N GLU A 24 -4.87 -4.33 -7.34
CA GLU A 24 -5.53 -3.97 -8.60
C GLU A 24 -4.54 -4.04 -9.77
N LEU A 25 -3.35 -3.44 -9.63
CA LEU A 25 -2.32 -3.45 -10.68
C LEU A 25 -1.89 -4.86 -11.07
N HIS A 26 -1.79 -5.77 -10.09
CA HIS A 26 -1.48 -7.17 -10.35
C HIS A 26 -2.61 -7.90 -11.09
N ARG A 27 -3.87 -7.67 -10.68
CA ARG A 27 -5.04 -8.27 -11.35
C ARG A 27 -5.23 -7.77 -12.77
N ASP A 28 -4.91 -6.50 -13.01
CA ASP A 28 -4.94 -5.89 -14.35
C ASP A 28 -3.75 -6.33 -15.23
N GLY A 29 -2.83 -7.14 -14.69
CA GLY A 29 -1.65 -7.64 -15.39
C GLY A 29 -0.56 -6.59 -15.61
N VAL A 30 -0.65 -5.45 -14.93
CA VAL A 30 0.37 -4.38 -14.97
C VAL A 30 1.62 -4.81 -14.21
N LEU A 31 1.44 -5.55 -13.11
CA LEU A 31 2.54 -6.17 -12.37
C LEU A 31 2.54 -7.67 -12.62
N THR A 32 3.73 -8.23 -12.77
CA THR A 32 3.96 -9.67 -12.68
C THR A 32 3.85 -10.14 -11.22
N ASP A 33 3.72 -11.45 -11.02
CA ASP A 33 3.72 -12.06 -9.68
C ASP A 33 4.96 -11.69 -8.86
N GLU A 34 6.13 -11.64 -9.51
CA GLU A 34 7.41 -11.31 -8.88
C GLU A 34 7.50 -9.84 -8.47
N GLU A 35 7.07 -8.94 -9.35
CA GLU A 35 7.00 -7.50 -9.05
C GLU A 35 5.99 -7.23 -7.93
N PHE A 36 4.81 -7.86 -7.97
CA PHE A 36 3.81 -7.75 -6.92
C PHE A 36 4.36 -8.21 -5.56
N ALA A 37 5.02 -9.38 -5.51
CA ALA A 37 5.60 -9.91 -4.28
C ALA A 37 6.69 -8.98 -3.71
N THR A 38 7.57 -8.47 -4.57
CA THR A 38 8.68 -7.59 -4.17
C THR A 38 8.16 -6.25 -3.64
N THR A 39 7.23 -5.61 -4.35
CA THR A 39 6.65 -4.33 -3.92
C THR A 39 5.80 -4.49 -2.66
N LYS A 40 5.02 -5.58 -2.54
CA LYS A 40 4.24 -5.87 -1.34
C LYS A 40 5.14 -6.02 -0.11
N ALA A 41 6.25 -6.72 -0.24
CA ALA A 41 7.22 -6.88 0.84
C ALA A 41 7.84 -5.54 1.25
N ALA A 42 8.16 -4.66 0.29
CA ALA A 42 8.66 -3.32 0.60
C ALA A 42 7.62 -2.48 1.35
N VAL A 43 6.36 -2.44 0.87
CA VAL A 43 5.26 -1.73 1.53
C VAL A 43 5.03 -2.24 2.95
N LEU A 44 5.11 -3.55 3.20
CA LEU A 44 4.95 -4.09 4.55
C LEU A 44 6.13 -3.79 5.49
N ARG A 45 7.33 -3.49 4.96
CA ARG A 45 8.51 -3.14 5.77
C ARG A 45 8.58 -1.66 6.12
N ASP A 46 7.97 -0.81 5.31
CA ASP A 46 7.99 0.66 5.47
C ASP A 46 6.90 1.19 6.44
N PHE A 47 6.07 0.30 7.01
CA PHE A 47 4.98 0.61 7.93
C PHE A 47 5.16 -0.12 9.26
#